data_AF-K2F322-F1
#
_entry.id   AF-K2F322-F1
#
_cell.length_a   1.000
_cell.length_b   1.000
_cell.length_c   1.000
_cell.angle_alpha   90.00
_cell.angle_beta   90.00
_cell.angle_gamma   90.00
#
_symmetry.space_group_name_H-M   'P 1'
#
loop_
_entity.id
_entity.type
_entity.pdbx_description
1 polymer ?
#
loop_
_entity_poly.entity_id
_entity_poly.type
_entity_poly.pdbx_seq_one_letter_code
_entity_poly.pdbx_strand_id
1 'polypeptide(L)'
;MANSLLVILALELMFIPLIPNSAEKISEMINVKPIKWPKGKTTEYLKKLIKNISIRNIKPLFSKIDESVIEIEKNKINLTE
;
A
#
# COMPACT_ATOMS: atom_id res chain seq x y z
N MET A 1 16.26 9.93 1.02
CA MET A 1 15.71 9.25 -0.17
C MET A 1 15.64 7.73 0.01
N ALA A 2 16.76 7.02 0.23
CA ALA A 2 16.76 5.56 0.43
C ALA A 2 15.88 5.10 1.62
N ASN A 3 15.87 5.84 2.72
CA ASN A 3 15.08 5.51 3.90
C ASN A 3 13.57 5.57 3.62
N SER A 4 13.10 6.56 2.86
CA SER A 4 11.69 6.69 2.51
C SER A 4 11.22 5.56 1.59
N LEU A 5 12.06 5.12 0.65
CA LEU A 5 11.75 3.98 -0.22
C LEU A 5 11.74 2.65 0.55
N LEU A 6 12.61 2.48 1.55
CA LEU A 6 12.54 1.34 2.46
C LEU A 6 11.20 1.30 3.21
N VAL A 7 10.74 2.46 3.67
CA VAL A 7 9.44 2.57 4.36
C VAL A 7 8.29 2.23 3.42
N ILE A 8 8.30 2.73 2.18
CA ILE A 8 7.26 2.40 1.20
C ILE A 8 7.24 0.89 0.88
N LEU A 9 8.40 0.26 0.66
CA LEU A 9 8.45 -1.19 0.43
C LEU A 9 8.01 -2.01 1.66
N ALA A 10 8.33 -1.54 2.87
CA ALA A 10 7.88 -2.18 4.09
C ALA A 10 6.35 -2.06 4.26
N LEU A 11 5.78 -0.88 3.97
CA LEU A 11 4.34 -0.66 3.94
C LEU A 11 3.65 -1.54 2.89
N GLU A 12 4.21 -1.62 1.69
CA GLU A 12 3.71 -2.49 0.63
C GLU A 12 3.66 -3.97 1.07
N LEU A 13 4.74 -4.49 1.67
CA LEU A 13 4.77 -5.85 2.22
C LEU A 13 3.66 -6.09 3.25
N MET A 14 3.39 -5.10 4.11
CA MET A 14 2.31 -5.16 5.09
C MET A 14 0.92 -5.04 4.44
N PHE A 15 0.81 -4.29 3.35
CA PHE A 15 -0.46 -4.07 2.66
C PHE A 15 -0.89 -5.29 1.84
N ILE A 16 0.02 -6.13 1.37
CA ILE A 16 -0.32 -7.34 0.60
C ILE A 16 -1.42 -8.18 1.26
N PRO A 17 -1.34 -8.55 2.56
CA PRO A 17 -2.40 -9.31 3.22
C PRO A 17 -3.58 -8.46 3.71
N LEU A 18 -3.42 -7.15 3.94
CA LEU A 18 -4.45 -6.30 4.58
C LEU A 18 -5.32 -5.55 3.57
N ILE A 19 -4.68 -4.95 2.56
CA ILE A 19 -5.31 -4.09 1.56
C ILE A 19 -4.61 -4.35 0.21
N PRO A 20 -4.82 -5.54 -0.41
CA PRO A 20 -4.07 -5.99 -1.58
C PRO A 20 -4.14 -5.01 -2.76
N ASN A 21 -5.28 -4.35 -2.95
CA ASN A 21 -5.47 -3.34 -3.99
C ASN A 21 -4.55 -2.12 -3.79
N SER A 22 -4.31 -1.72 -2.54
CA SER A 22 -3.38 -0.62 -2.24
C SER A 22 -1.93 -1.05 -2.41
N ALA A 23 -1.59 -2.30 -2.07
CA ALA A 23 -0.27 -2.85 -2.36
C ALA A 23 0.01 -2.85 -3.86
N GLU A 24 -0.95 -3.27 -4.69
CA GLU A 24 -0.80 -3.28 -6.15
C GLU A 24 -0.58 -1.87 -6.73
N LYS A 25 -1.36 -0.88 -6.28
CA LYS A 25 -1.14 0.53 -6.65
C LYS A 25 0.26 1.02 -6.28
N ILE A 26 0.79 0.62 -5.12
CA ILE A 26 2.17 0.95 -4.74
C ILE A 26 3.15 0.26 -5.69
N SER A 27 2.98 -1.05 -5.98
CA SER A 27 3.84 -1.80 -6.89
C SER A 27 3.92 -1.14 -8.28
N GLU A 28 2.79 -0.66 -8.80
CA GLU A 28 2.71 0.07 -10.07
C GLU A 28 3.48 1.40 -10.01
N MET A 29 3.35 2.13 -8.89
CA MET A 29 4.03 3.41 -8.71
C MET A 29 5.55 3.28 -8.58
N ILE A 30 6.05 2.22 -7.93
CA ILE A 30 7.48 2.01 -7.71
C ILE A 30 8.12 1.04 -8.74
N ASN A 31 7.30 0.42 -9.58
CA ASN A 31 7.66 -0.57 -10.59
C ASN A 31 8.45 -1.78 -10.02
N VAL A 32 8.10 -2.19 -8.80
CA VAL A 32 8.68 -3.34 -8.09
C VAL A 32 7.55 -4.04 -7.34
N LYS A 33 7.52 -5.37 -7.38
CA LYS A 33 6.51 -6.17 -6.66
C LYS A 33 7.18 -7.14 -5.68
N PRO A 34 7.01 -6.97 -4.36
CA PRO A 34 7.42 -7.96 -3.39
C PRO A 34 6.55 -9.21 -3.55
N ILE A 35 7.18 -10.36 -3.80
CA ILE A 35 6.44 -11.59 -4.15
C ILE A 35 5.99 -12.34 -2.88
N LYS A 36 6.80 -12.32 -1.83
CA LYS A 36 6.56 -13.09 -0.59
C LYS A 36 7.14 -12.38 0.62
N TRP A 37 6.53 -12.61 1.77
CA TRP A 37 7.11 -12.21 3.05
C TRP A 37 8.48 -12.88 3.22
N PRO A 38 9.55 -12.11 3.51
CA PRO A 38 10.88 -12.69 3.65
C PRO A 38 10.95 -13.54 4.93
N LYS A 39 11.49 -14.76 4.84
CA LYS A 39 11.63 -15.70 5.97
C LYS A 39 12.75 -15.32 6.97
N GLY A 40 13.24 -14.09 6.94
CA GLY A 40 14.39 -13.59 7.71
C GLY A 40 14.89 -12.27 7.12
N LYS A 41 15.99 -11.72 7.65
CA LYS A 41 16.73 -10.52 7.18
C LYS A 41 15.94 -9.55 6.27
N THR A 42 14.80 -9.06 6.75
CA THR A 42 13.86 -8.23 5.98
C THR A 42 14.56 -6.99 5.41
N THR A 43 15.45 -6.36 6.18
CA THR A 43 16.22 -5.20 5.74
C THR A 43 17.12 -5.49 4.53
N GLU A 44 17.79 -6.64 4.46
CA GLU A 44 18.63 -7.00 3.32
C GLU A 44 17.78 -7.29 2.07
N TYR A 45 16.63 -7.96 2.26
CA TYR A 45 15.67 -8.19 1.19
C TYR A 45 15.16 -6.87 0.60
N LEU A 46 14.71 -5.94 1.44
CA LEU A 46 14.23 -4.63 1.02
C LEU A 46 15.31 -3.81 0.33
N LYS A 47 16.55 -3.81 0.85
CA LYS A 47 17.69 -3.12 0.22
C LYS A 47 17.98 -3.64 -1.19
N LYS A 48 17.79 -4.94 -1.45
CA LYS A 48 17.93 -5.50 -2.81
C LYS A 48 16.85 -4.98 -3.76
N LEU A 49 15.61 -4.88 -3.28
CA LEU A 49 14.48 -4.38 -4.07
C LEU A 49 14.63 -2.90 -4.44
N ILE A 50 15.20 -2.08 -3.55
CA ILE A 50 15.40 -0.64 -3.80
C ILE A 50 16.17 -0.36 -5.08
N LYS A 51 17.16 -1.19 -5.42
CA LYS A 51 17.98 -0.99 -6.61
C LYS A 51 17.18 -1.06 -7.92
N ASN A 52 16.01 -1.69 -7.88
CA ASN A 52 15.16 -1.89 -9.04
C ASN A 52 13.96 -0.93 -9.07
N ILE A 53 13.85 -0.01 -8.10
CA ILE A 53 12.75 0.95 -8.03
C ILE A 53 12.88 1.96 -9.15
N SER A 54 11.79 2.14 -9.89
CA SER A 54 11.59 3.24 -10.82
C SER A 54 10.25 3.88 -10.51
N ILE A 55 10.27 5.07 -9.90
CA ILE A 55 9.04 5.79 -9.54
C ILE A 55 8.37 6.34 -10.80
N ARG A 56 7.12 5.95 -11.06
CA ARG A 56 6.31 6.41 -12.20
C ARG A 56 4.86 6.58 -11.77
N ASN A 57 4.10 7.41 -12.49
CA ASN A 57 2.64 7.51 -12.35
C ASN A 57 2.13 7.72 -10.91
N ILE A 58 2.76 8.64 -10.16
CA ILE A 58 2.40 8.92 -8.75
C ILE A 58 0.94 9.36 -8.68
N LYS A 59 0.14 8.67 -7.86
CA LYS A 59 -1.26 8.98 -7.60
C LYS A 59 -1.60 8.80 -6.11
N PRO A 60 -2.66 9.45 -5.61
CA PRO A 60 -3.15 9.17 -4.27
C PRO A 60 -3.55 7.69 -4.11
N LEU A 61 -3.15 7.06 -3.01
CA LEU A 61 -3.54 5.68 -2.72
C LEU A 61 -5.00 5.57 -2.29
N PHE A 62 -5.46 6.58 -1.54
CA PHE A 62 -6.79 6.65 -0.96
C PHE A 62 -7.41 8.01 -1.24
N SER A 63 -8.71 8.00 -1.47
CA SER A 63 -9.54 9.20 -1.40
C SER A 63 -10.15 9.26 0.00
N LYS A 64 -10.36 10.47 0.51
CA LYS A 64 -11.14 10.66 1.73
C LYS A 64 -12.55 10.11 1.51
N ILE A 65 -13.11 9.47 2.53
CA ILE A 65 -14.52 9.06 2.52
C ILE A 65 -15.37 10.30 2.79
N ASP A 66 -16.30 10.60 1.89
CA ASP A 66 -17.24 11.70 2.04
C ASP A 66 -18.36 11.33 3.01
N GLU A 67 -18.88 12.34 3.72
CA GLU A 67 -19.93 12.17 4.73
C GLU A 67 -21.21 11.58 4.15
N SER A 68 -21.55 11.94 2.91
CA SER A 68 -22.68 11.36 2.17
C SER A 68 -22.53 9.84 1.97
N VAL A 69 -21.31 9.35 1.75
CA VAL A 69 -21.03 7.91 1.63
C VAL A 69 -21.23 7.24 2.98
N ILE A 70 -20.81 7.88 4.08
CA ILE A 70 -20.99 7.37 5.43
C ILE A 70 -22.48 7.20 5.75
N GLU A 71 -23.30 8.22 5.46
CA GLU A 71 -24.76 8.17 5.67
C GLU A 71 -25.42 7.03 4.85
N ILE A 72 -25.03 6.88 3.58
CA ILE A 72 -25.52 5.80 2.72
C ILE A 72 -25.18 4.43 3.32
N GLU A 73 -23.93 4.21 3.75
CA GLU A 73 -23.53 2.92 4.32
C GLU A 73 -24.18 2.65 5.68
N LYS A 74 -24.37 3.67 6.54
CA LYS A 74 -25.09 3.55 7.82
C LYS A 74 -26.53 3.08 7.63
N ASN A 75 -27.22 3.63 6.62
CA ASN A 75 -28.60 3.26 6.30
C ASN A 75 -28.73 1.80 5.84
N LYS A 76 -27.70 1.21 5.21
CA LYS A 76 -27.74 -0.21 4.81
C LYS A 76 -27.71 -1.19 5.98
N ILE A 77 -27.15 -0.76 7.11
CA ILE A 77 -26.97 -1.59 8.32
C ILE A 77 -27.88 -1.16 9.47
N ASN A 78 -28.89 -0.34 9.21
CA ASN A 78 -29.86 0.18 10.19
C ASN A 78 -29.22 0.81 11.44
N LEU A 79 -28.02 1.39 11.30
CA LEU A 79 -27.38 2.21 12.33
C LEU A 79 -27.83 3.66 12.15
N THR A 80 -29.13 3.90 12.35
CA THR A 80 -29.67 5.25 12.55
C THR A 80 -29.62 5.58 14.03
N GLU A 81 -28.84 6.60 14.41
CA GLU A 81 -28.93 7.22 15.74
C GLU A 81 -30.28 7.95 15.90
#